data_AF-A0A0R0MCF0-F1
#
_entry.id   AF-A0A0R0MCF0-F1
#
_cell.length_a   1.000
_cell.length_b   1.000
_cell.length_c   1.000
_cell.angle_alpha   90.00
_cell.angle_beta   90.00
_cell.angle_gamma   90.00
#
_symmetry.space_group_name_H-M   'P 1'
#
loop_
_entity.id
_entity.type
_entity.pdbx_description
1 polymer ?
#
loop_
_entity_poly.entity_id
_entity_poly.type
_entity_poly.pdbx_seq_one_letter_code
_entity_poly.pdbx_strand_id
1 'polypeptide(L)'
;MTASGSRGLSFPKAKHILVEIPKFEIEKNLMEIIQVIYRGRGEDDIDNQDKYINFYLAERSFYYGDQMEIAVRENCLSLLNLLLILKASIMTRIQGYGSLGKKNYILIPIGGKSVFTAGDSFASKIENLITQLKREYSYNKSHTCLRDAYMKLESLMSRAKFTASKSEQESYLKIQESFNSKFADSTKTLDQLLDFTPLELAYISGGLLIVPCSQIRQSYSMMFLEIQKYANQELLNKLKNISSNPSYPENLTSAVKDGIELVEKLINAPKKSQKYDQYQENIQADQYYAFPLFAFISGDVMKQYFETHPQEPEDMRFKDILSMYIRSLYPVTNILPIGHTYEEFPFIVFNSYSLDEMRYKLFTEKYLLNSQELNVLSLILSSKKKFLCWTFSKSCDIL
;
A
#
# COMPACT_ATOMS: atom_id res chain seq x y z
N MET A 1 4.81 28.77 4.68
CA MET A 1 5.86 27.74 4.51
C MET A 1 5.23 26.50 3.93
N THR A 2 5.94 25.76 3.07
CA THR A 2 5.52 24.41 2.65
C THR A 2 5.92 23.40 3.74
N ALA A 3 5.25 22.24 3.79
CA ALA A 3 5.50 21.18 4.78
C ALA A 3 6.96 20.67 4.82
N SER A 4 7.74 20.86 3.75
CA SER A 4 9.17 20.53 3.74
C SER A 4 10.04 21.58 4.44
N GLY A 5 9.72 22.87 4.31
CA GLY A 5 10.46 23.97 4.93
C GLY A 5 10.21 24.11 6.43
N SER A 6 9.14 23.49 6.95
CA SER A 6 8.84 23.44 8.39
C SER A 6 9.66 22.43 9.17
N ARG A 7 10.59 21.69 8.55
CA ARG A 7 11.46 20.71 9.20
C ARG A 7 12.90 21.25 9.34
N GLY A 8 13.46 21.24 10.55
CA GLY A 8 14.84 21.66 10.86
C GLY A 8 15.05 23.13 11.26
N LEU A 9 14.02 23.98 11.20
CA LEU A 9 14.12 25.41 11.57
C LEU A 9 13.27 25.73 12.80
N SER A 10 13.81 26.59 13.67
CA SER A 10 13.13 27.17 14.85
C SER A 10 12.76 28.62 14.58
N PHE A 11 11.60 29.06 15.08
CA PHE A 11 11.05 30.40 14.91
C PHE A 11 10.73 31.01 16.29
N PRO A 12 11.74 31.22 17.15
CA PRO A 12 11.51 31.60 18.55
C PRO A 12 10.83 32.96 18.71
N LYS A 13 10.95 33.83 17.69
CA LYS A 13 10.32 35.16 17.66
C LYS A 13 8.88 35.16 17.11
N ALA A 14 8.34 34.01 16.70
CA ALA A 14 6.99 33.93 16.15
C ALA A 14 5.93 34.01 17.24
N LYS A 15 5.05 35.01 17.16
CA LYS A 15 3.85 35.15 18.00
C LYS A 15 2.57 34.69 17.33
N HIS A 16 2.55 34.69 16.00
CA HIS A 16 1.40 34.28 15.21
C HIS A 16 1.81 33.13 14.30
N ILE A 17 1.15 31.98 14.46
CA ILE A 17 1.33 30.81 13.61
C ILE A 17 0.02 30.61 12.84
N LEU A 18 0.11 30.67 11.52
CA LEU A 18 -1.02 30.42 10.62
C LEU A 18 -0.85 29.03 10.02
N VAL A 19 -1.83 28.16 10.22
CA VAL A 19 -1.78 26.76 9.81
C VAL A 19 -2.97 26.46 8.93
N GLU A 20 -2.71 26.06 7.70
CA GLU A 20 -3.72 25.44 6.84
C GLU A 20 -3.69 23.92 7.07
N ILE A 21 -4.84 23.31 7.37
CA ILE A 21 -4.94 21.86 7.61
C ILE A 21 -5.53 21.19 6.38
N PRO A 22 -4.74 20.41 5.61
CA PRO A 22 -5.29 19.55 4.57
C PRO A 22 -6.05 18.35 5.18
N LYS A 23 -7.15 17.94 4.55
CA LYS A 23 -7.99 16.80 5.00
C LYS A 23 -7.31 15.42 4.81
N PHE A 24 -6.22 15.33 4.04
CA PHE A 24 -5.49 14.08 3.80
C PHE A 24 -4.33 13.91 4.79
N GLU A 25 -4.07 12.69 5.24
CA GLU A 25 -3.01 12.37 6.22
C GLU A 25 -3.13 13.22 7.51
N ILE A 26 -4.33 13.29 8.10
CA ILE A 26 -4.62 14.12 9.30
C ILE A 26 -3.61 13.84 10.40
N GLU A 27 -3.23 12.58 10.64
CA GLU A 27 -2.26 12.18 11.67
C GLU A 27 -0.86 12.76 11.40
N LYS A 28 -0.43 12.78 10.14
CA LYS A 28 0.85 13.35 9.71
C LYS A 28 0.82 14.87 9.84
N ASN A 29 -0.28 15.49 9.44
CA ASN A 29 -0.48 16.93 9.56
C ASN A 29 -0.53 17.35 11.04
N LEU A 30 -1.22 16.59 11.90
CA LEU A 30 -1.29 16.84 13.34
C LEU A 30 0.10 16.80 13.99
N MET A 31 0.92 15.80 13.66
CA MET A 31 2.30 15.74 14.18
C MET A 31 3.15 16.92 13.69
N GLU A 32 3.02 17.32 12.43
CA GLU A 32 3.73 18.49 11.89
C GLU A 32 3.28 19.80 12.53
N ILE A 33 1.97 19.98 12.73
CA ILE A 33 1.38 21.14 13.40
C ILE A 33 1.91 21.27 14.82
N ILE A 34 1.92 20.17 15.58
CA ILE A 34 2.47 20.15 16.93
C ILE A 34 3.94 20.55 16.88
N GLN A 35 4.73 19.96 15.99
CA GLN A 35 6.15 20.32 15.87
C GLN A 35 6.36 21.81 15.54
N VAL A 36 5.53 22.42 14.69
CA VAL A 36 5.58 23.86 14.38
C VAL A 36 5.29 24.70 15.63
N ILE A 37 4.31 24.31 16.45
CA ILE A 37 4.01 24.99 17.73
C ILE A 37 5.23 24.96 18.65
N TYR A 38 5.93 23.82 18.74
CA TYR A 38 7.15 23.71 19.55
C TYR A 38 8.31 24.55 19.01
N ARG A 39 8.44 24.66 17.69
CA ARG A 39 9.48 25.47 17.05
C ARG A 39 9.25 26.97 17.21
N GLY A 40 8.02 27.38 17.52
CA GLY A 40 7.71 28.74 17.92
C GLY A 40 8.27 29.14 19.30
N ARG A 41 8.91 28.22 20.03
CA ARG A 41 9.52 28.44 21.35
C ARG A 41 11.03 28.61 21.27
N GLY A 42 11.65 29.19 22.31
CA GLY A 42 13.10 29.31 22.45
C GLY A 42 13.59 30.73 22.71
N GLU A 43 12.71 31.65 23.11
CA GLU A 43 13.07 33.00 23.53
C GLU A 43 12.16 33.41 24.68
N ASP A 44 12.70 33.40 25.90
CA ASP A 44 11.94 33.55 27.15
C ASP A 44 11.10 34.85 27.19
N ASP A 45 11.62 35.94 26.63
CA ASP A 45 10.93 37.23 26.56
C ASP A 45 9.66 37.16 25.70
N ILE A 46 9.64 36.31 24.67
CA ILE A 46 8.53 36.17 23.73
C ILE A 46 7.63 35.00 24.13
N ASP A 47 8.20 33.96 24.73
CA ASP A 47 7.47 32.78 25.24
C ASP A 47 6.51 33.12 26.38
N ASN A 48 6.80 34.16 27.16
CA ASN A 48 5.94 34.65 28.24
C ASN A 48 4.84 35.63 27.77
N GLN A 49 4.75 35.89 26.46
CA GLN A 49 3.73 36.76 25.88
C GLN A 49 2.63 35.93 25.19
N ASP A 50 1.50 36.57 24.92
CA ASP A 50 0.41 35.92 24.19
C ASP A 50 0.87 35.47 22.80
N LYS A 51 0.63 34.18 22.50
CA LYS A 51 0.87 33.57 21.20
C LYS A 51 -0.44 33.05 20.62
N TYR A 52 -0.60 33.25 19.32
CA TYR A 52 -1.81 32.93 18.58
C TYR A 52 -1.52 31.87 17.53
N ILE A 53 -2.35 30.83 17.50
CA ILE A 53 -2.33 29.80 16.46
C ILE A 53 -3.69 29.86 15.77
N ASN A 54 -3.69 30.19 14.48
CA ASN A 54 -4.89 30.25 13.67
C ASN A 54 -4.93 29.08 12.70
N PHE A 55 -5.98 28.27 12.80
CA PHE A 55 -6.23 27.14 11.92
C PHE A 55 -7.19 27.52 10.81
N TYR A 56 -6.76 27.34 9.57
CA TYR A 56 -7.59 27.46 8.37
C TYR A 56 -7.99 26.05 7.93
N LEU A 57 -9.28 25.77 8.06
CA LEU A 57 -9.90 24.50 7.69
C LEU A 57 -10.86 24.77 6.54
N ALA A 58 -10.56 24.25 5.36
CA ALA A 58 -11.44 24.33 4.21
C ALA A 58 -12.30 23.05 4.14
N GLU A 59 -13.58 23.15 4.49
CA GLU A 59 -14.56 22.07 4.29
C GLU A 59 -15.46 22.34 3.09
N ARG A 60 -15.71 21.29 2.31
CA ARG A 60 -16.76 21.23 1.30
C ARG A 60 -17.69 20.09 1.67
N SER A 61 -18.97 20.39 1.83
CA SER A 61 -20.00 19.38 2.03
C SER A 61 -20.56 18.95 0.68
N PHE A 62 -20.42 17.68 0.34
CA PHE A 62 -21.06 17.06 -0.82
C PHE A 62 -22.31 16.32 -0.35
N TYR A 63 -23.44 16.55 -1.00
CA TYR A 63 -24.71 15.92 -0.70
C TYR A 63 -25.45 15.56 -1.98
N TYR A 64 -26.26 14.52 -1.93
CA TYR A 64 -27.09 14.04 -3.04
C TYR A 64 -28.57 14.19 -2.67
N GLY A 65 -29.35 14.83 -3.55
CA GLY A 65 -30.78 15.08 -3.32
C GLY A 65 -31.05 15.95 -2.08
N ASP A 66 -32.16 15.71 -1.40
CA ASP A 66 -32.65 16.52 -0.27
C ASP A 66 -31.96 16.20 1.08
N GLN A 67 -30.82 15.50 1.07
CA GLN A 67 -30.08 15.09 2.28
C GLN A 67 -29.02 16.11 2.73
N MET A 68 -29.14 17.37 2.31
CA MET A 68 -28.18 18.44 2.63
C MET A 68 -27.92 18.56 4.14
N GLU A 69 -28.97 18.58 4.96
CA GLU A 69 -28.84 18.76 6.41
C GLU A 69 -28.05 17.63 7.07
N ILE A 70 -28.23 16.39 6.61
CA ILE A 70 -27.55 15.22 7.16
C ILE A 70 -26.05 15.29 6.83
N ALA A 71 -25.71 15.53 5.56
CA ALA A 71 -24.33 15.62 5.11
C ALA A 71 -23.56 16.78 5.77
N VAL A 72 -24.22 17.94 5.95
CA VAL A 72 -23.65 19.07 6.69
C VAL A 72 -23.43 18.70 8.16
N ARG A 73 -24.38 18.03 8.79
CA ARG A 73 -24.26 17.62 10.21
C ARG A 73 -23.14 16.60 10.43
N GLU A 74 -22.98 15.63 9.53
CA GLU A 74 -21.87 14.66 9.57
C GLU A 74 -20.51 15.35 9.39
N ASN A 75 -20.40 16.29 8.46
CA ASN A 75 -19.18 17.08 8.29
C ASN A 75 -18.86 17.94 9.52
N CYS A 76 -19.87 18.60 10.11
CA CYS A 76 -19.70 19.33 11.37
C CYS A 76 -19.23 18.42 12.50
N LEU A 77 -19.76 17.19 12.62
CA LEU A 77 -19.31 16.21 13.61
C LEU A 77 -17.85 15.78 13.36
N SER A 78 -17.49 15.55 12.09
CA SER A 78 -16.13 15.20 11.69
C SER A 78 -15.14 16.33 12.03
N LEU A 79 -15.50 17.58 11.75
CA LEU A 79 -14.73 18.77 12.10
C LEU A 79 -14.56 18.90 13.62
N LEU A 80 -15.65 18.69 14.37
CA LEU A 80 -15.61 18.73 15.84
C LEU A 80 -14.68 17.65 16.39
N ASN A 81 -14.74 16.42 15.86
CA ASN A 81 -13.83 15.35 16.24
C ASN A 81 -12.36 15.71 15.95
N LEU A 82 -12.07 16.27 14.77
CA LEU A 82 -10.73 16.73 14.42
C LEU A 82 -10.22 17.81 15.39
N LEU A 83 -11.06 18.80 15.72
CA LEU A 83 -10.70 19.85 16.68
C LEU A 83 -10.47 19.29 18.09
N LEU A 84 -11.26 18.31 18.52
CA LEU A 84 -11.08 17.64 19.80
C LEU A 84 -9.75 16.85 19.86
N ILE A 85 -9.44 16.10 18.81
CA ILE A 85 -8.18 15.34 18.68
C ILE A 85 -6.99 16.30 18.65
N LEU A 86 -7.06 17.38 17.85
CA LEU A 86 -6.02 18.40 17.76
C LEU A 86 -5.78 19.06 19.11
N LYS A 87 -6.83 19.52 19.78
CA LYS A 87 -6.74 20.12 21.12
C LYS A 87 -6.11 19.14 22.11
N ALA A 88 -6.59 17.89 22.16
CA ALA A 88 -6.08 16.88 23.08
C ALA A 88 -4.59 16.56 22.82
N SER A 89 -4.19 16.50 21.54
CA SER A 89 -2.79 16.28 21.15
C SER A 89 -1.87 17.43 21.57
N ILE A 90 -2.30 18.68 21.35
CA ILE A 90 -1.54 19.87 21.77
C ILE A 90 -1.41 19.89 23.29
N MET A 91 -2.51 19.70 24.01
CA MET A 91 -2.52 19.69 25.49
C MET A 91 -1.64 18.57 26.06
N THR A 92 -1.70 17.37 25.46
CA THR A 92 -0.85 16.23 25.84
C THR A 92 0.63 16.60 25.76
N ARG A 93 1.02 17.36 24.74
CA ARG A 93 2.42 17.74 24.58
C ARG A 93 2.81 18.90 25.53
N ILE A 94 1.90 19.83 25.82
CA ILE A 94 2.18 20.99 26.70
C ILE A 94 2.18 20.59 28.19
N GLN A 95 1.18 19.81 28.63
CA GLN A 95 0.90 19.54 30.04
C GLN A 95 1.04 18.05 30.41
N GLY A 96 1.32 17.18 29.42
CA GLY A 96 1.42 15.73 29.61
C GLY A 96 0.10 14.97 29.41
N TYR A 97 -1.04 15.67 29.33
CA TYR A 97 -2.36 15.08 29.03
C TYR A 97 -3.31 16.12 28.40
N GLY A 98 -4.34 15.65 27.69
CA GLY A 98 -5.44 16.45 27.17
C GLY A 98 -6.77 16.02 27.77
N SER A 99 -7.61 16.98 28.16
CA SER A 99 -8.95 16.71 28.69
C SER A 99 -9.99 16.62 27.56
N LEU A 100 -10.67 15.47 27.51
CA LEU A 100 -11.84 15.23 26.67
C LEU A 100 -13.02 14.91 27.60
N GLY A 101 -13.95 15.86 27.72
CA GLY A 101 -15.01 15.79 28.72
C GLY A 101 -14.46 15.82 30.14
N LYS A 102 -14.82 14.83 30.96
CA LYS A 102 -14.38 14.69 32.36
C LYS A 102 -13.13 13.82 32.55
N LYS A 103 -12.57 13.28 31.46
CA LYS A 103 -11.45 12.34 31.51
C LYS A 103 -10.19 12.95 30.88
N ASN A 104 -9.05 12.58 31.44
CA ASN A 104 -7.75 12.95 30.93
C ASN A 104 -7.24 11.83 30.03
N TYR A 105 -6.76 12.19 28.84
CA TYR A 105 -6.23 11.28 27.84
C TYR A 105 -4.82 11.70 27.46
N ILE A 106 -3.97 10.74 27.16
CA ILE A 106 -2.67 10.99 26.52
C ILE A 106 -2.88 10.67 25.05
N LEU A 107 -2.90 11.70 24.20
CA LEU A 107 -3.10 11.54 22.77
C LEU A 107 -1.85 12.02 22.04
N ILE A 108 -1.12 11.07 21.47
CA ILE A 108 0.10 11.33 20.70
C ILE A 108 -0.24 10.99 19.25
N PRO A 109 -0.34 11.98 18.34
CA PRO A 109 -0.56 11.69 16.94
C PRO A 109 0.67 10.97 16.41
N ILE A 110 0.48 9.79 15.85
CA ILE A 110 1.55 8.98 15.25
C ILE A 110 1.48 9.24 13.75
N GLY A 111 2.53 9.84 13.16
CA GLY A 111 2.56 10.02 11.72
C GLY A 111 2.49 8.66 11.01
N GLY A 112 1.89 8.60 9.82
CA GLY A 112 1.66 7.33 9.08
C GLY A 112 2.89 6.42 9.00
N LYS A 113 4.11 6.99 9.01
CA LYS A 113 5.39 6.25 9.10
C LYS A 113 5.46 5.22 10.23
N SER A 114 4.86 5.50 11.38
CA SER A 114 4.84 4.60 12.55
C SER A 114 3.55 3.79 12.67
N VAL A 115 2.53 4.06 11.84
CA VAL A 115 1.41 3.14 11.60
C VAL A 115 1.89 1.95 10.76
N PHE A 116 2.75 2.15 9.75
CA PHE A 116 3.31 1.03 8.96
C PHE A 116 3.98 -0.05 9.85
N THR A 117 4.65 0.34 10.94
CA THR A 117 5.34 -0.64 11.81
C THR A 117 4.43 -1.51 12.67
N ALA A 118 3.20 -1.08 12.94
CA ALA A 118 2.26 -1.82 13.79
C ALA A 118 1.39 -2.75 12.92
N GLY A 119 1.92 -3.94 12.61
CA GLY A 119 1.24 -4.94 11.78
C GLY A 119 2.04 -5.43 10.57
N ASP A 120 3.25 -4.91 10.37
CA ASP A 120 4.12 -5.33 9.28
C ASP A 120 4.53 -6.81 9.40
N SER A 121 4.34 -7.53 8.29
CA SER A 121 4.78 -8.92 8.18
C SER A 121 6.31 -9.01 8.27
N PHE A 122 6.85 -10.16 8.67
CA PHE A 122 8.29 -10.32 8.72
C PHE A 122 8.92 -10.13 7.34
N ALA A 123 8.25 -10.62 6.28
CA ALA A 123 8.66 -10.37 4.91
C ALA A 123 8.67 -8.87 4.57
N SER A 124 7.68 -8.10 5.06
CA SER A 124 7.65 -6.64 4.87
C SER A 124 8.84 -5.94 5.54
N LYS A 125 9.23 -6.39 6.74
CA LYS A 125 10.44 -5.88 7.43
C LYS A 125 11.72 -6.15 6.63
N ILE A 126 11.86 -7.36 6.10
CA ILE A 126 13.03 -7.72 5.27
C ILE A 126 13.02 -6.97 3.94
N GLU A 127 11.86 -6.75 3.31
CA GLU A 127 11.71 -5.91 2.11
C GLU A 127 12.15 -4.47 2.37
N ASN A 128 11.68 -3.88 3.48
CA ASN A 128 12.08 -2.54 3.90
C ASN A 128 13.59 -2.46 4.15
N LEU A 129 14.19 -3.46 4.82
CA LEU A 129 15.64 -3.55 4.99
C LEU A 129 16.37 -3.56 3.65
N ILE A 130 15.95 -4.41 2.70
CA ILE A 130 16.55 -4.50 1.36
C ILE A 130 16.45 -3.15 0.64
N THR A 131 15.29 -2.50 0.69
CA THR A 131 15.06 -1.19 0.08
C THR A 131 15.98 -0.12 0.69
N GLN A 132 16.19 -0.14 2.01
CA GLN A 132 17.12 0.78 2.68
C GLN A 132 18.59 0.49 2.32
N LEU A 133 18.99 -0.78 2.26
CA LEU A 133 20.33 -1.18 1.83
C LEU A 133 20.62 -0.74 0.39
N LYS A 134 19.69 -0.96 -0.54
CA LYS A 134 19.80 -0.50 -1.94
C LYS A 134 19.92 1.01 -2.02
N ARG A 135 19.09 1.73 -1.25
CA ARG A 135 19.11 3.20 -1.21
C ARG A 135 20.45 3.75 -0.70
N GLU A 136 20.96 3.25 0.41
CA GLU A 136 22.27 3.70 0.94
C GLU A 136 23.42 3.33 0.00
N TYR A 137 23.36 2.16 -0.65
CA TYR A 137 24.33 1.80 -1.68
C TYR A 137 24.29 2.75 -2.89
N SER A 138 23.09 3.21 -3.29
CA SER A 138 22.94 4.17 -4.38
C SER A 138 23.59 5.51 -4.08
N TYR A 139 23.57 5.96 -2.82
CA TYR A 139 24.25 7.17 -2.38
C TYR A 139 25.77 6.99 -2.35
N ASN A 140 26.26 5.82 -1.91
CA ASN A 140 27.69 5.54 -1.87
C ASN A 140 28.04 4.15 -2.40
N LYS A 141 28.36 4.10 -3.71
CA LYS A 141 28.71 2.86 -4.43
C LYS A 141 29.99 2.17 -3.94
N SER A 142 30.82 2.85 -3.14
CA SER A 142 32.03 2.25 -2.57
C SER A 142 31.72 1.23 -1.45
N HIS A 143 30.52 1.28 -0.86
CA HIS A 143 30.10 0.40 0.22
C HIS A 143 29.59 -0.95 -0.32
N THR A 144 30.50 -1.74 -0.89
CA THR A 144 30.19 -3.06 -1.48
C THR A 144 29.56 -4.05 -0.50
N CYS A 145 29.77 -3.86 0.82
CA CYS A 145 29.13 -4.66 1.86
C CYS A 145 27.59 -4.52 1.85
N LEU A 146 27.05 -3.34 1.53
CA LEU A 146 25.60 -3.12 1.42
C LEU A 146 25.03 -3.89 0.24
N ARG A 147 25.75 -3.85 -0.90
CA ARG A 147 25.38 -4.60 -2.10
C ARG A 147 25.31 -6.09 -1.86
N ASP A 148 26.37 -6.62 -1.26
CA ASP A 148 26.47 -8.05 -0.99
C ASP A 148 25.40 -8.50 0.02
N ALA A 149 25.08 -7.66 1.00
CA ALA A 149 24.03 -7.94 1.99
C ALA A 149 22.63 -8.01 1.34
N TYR A 150 22.23 -7.00 0.56
CA TYR A 150 20.89 -7.01 -0.04
C TYR A 150 20.73 -8.14 -1.05
N MET A 151 21.76 -8.43 -1.86
CA MET A 151 21.72 -9.52 -2.86
C MET A 151 21.52 -10.89 -2.21
N LYS A 152 22.23 -11.15 -1.09
CA LYS A 152 22.09 -12.42 -0.35
C LYS A 152 20.72 -12.54 0.32
N LEU A 153 20.19 -11.46 0.89
CA LEU A 153 18.84 -11.44 1.50
C LEU A 153 17.74 -11.63 0.45
N GLU A 154 17.82 -10.97 -0.71
CA GLU A 154 16.89 -11.18 -1.83
C GLU A 154 16.93 -12.62 -2.33
N SER A 155 18.12 -13.21 -2.42
CA SER A 155 18.30 -14.60 -2.85
C SER A 155 17.65 -15.59 -1.89
N LEU A 156 17.79 -15.37 -0.57
CA LEU A 156 17.14 -16.18 0.46
C LEU A 156 15.62 -16.10 0.38
N MET A 157 15.07 -14.90 0.14
CA MET A 157 13.62 -14.65 0.13
C MET A 157 13.03 -14.67 -1.28
N SER A 158 13.68 -15.34 -2.22
CA SER A 158 13.32 -15.32 -3.64
C SER A 158 12.04 -16.11 -3.95
N ARG A 159 11.89 -17.30 -3.33
CA ARG A 159 10.76 -18.20 -3.56
C ARG A 159 9.62 -17.92 -2.59
N ALA A 160 8.58 -17.28 -3.11
CA ALA A 160 7.42 -16.91 -2.33
C ALA A 160 6.12 -17.34 -3.03
N LYS A 161 5.21 -17.95 -2.28
CA LYS A 161 3.86 -18.30 -2.71
C LYS A 161 2.85 -17.48 -1.91
N PHE A 162 1.91 -16.85 -2.61
CA PHE A 162 0.86 -16.04 -2.02
C PHE A 162 -0.49 -16.67 -2.31
N THR A 163 -1.36 -16.69 -1.32
CA THR A 163 -2.74 -17.14 -1.47
C THR A 163 -3.64 -16.17 -0.72
N ALA A 164 -4.56 -15.50 -1.42
CA ALA A 164 -5.61 -14.72 -0.80
C ALA A 164 -6.72 -15.63 -0.27
N SER A 165 -7.22 -15.35 0.93
CA SER A 165 -8.40 -16.01 1.48
C SER A 165 -9.57 -15.04 1.53
N LYS A 166 -10.53 -15.22 0.63
CA LYS A 166 -11.94 -15.02 0.93
C LYS A 166 -12.69 -16.30 0.52
N SER A 167 -13.61 -16.69 1.39
CA SER A 167 -14.77 -17.58 1.20
C SER A 167 -14.98 -18.15 -0.20
N GLU A 168 -15.22 -19.46 -0.34
CA GLU A 168 -15.85 -20.26 -1.43
C GLU A 168 -15.75 -19.85 -2.94
N GLN A 169 -15.58 -18.59 -3.28
CA GLN A 169 -15.33 -17.99 -4.59
C GLN A 169 -13.86 -18.15 -5.04
N GLU A 170 -13.68 -18.29 -6.34
CA GLU A 170 -12.37 -18.34 -7.00
C GLU A 170 -11.72 -16.94 -6.97
N SER A 171 -10.48 -16.84 -6.48
CA SER A 171 -9.69 -15.59 -6.48
C SER A 171 -8.79 -15.51 -7.70
N TYR A 172 -8.43 -14.30 -8.15
CA TYR A 172 -7.52 -14.12 -9.29
C TYR A 172 -6.14 -14.78 -9.05
N LEU A 173 -5.67 -14.84 -7.79
CA LEU A 173 -4.45 -15.55 -7.41
C LEU A 173 -4.58 -17.08 -7.48
N LYS A 174 -5.77 -17.66 -7.28
CA LYS A 174 -6.00 -19.12 -7.35
C LYS A 174 -6.16 -19.61 -8.78
N ILE A 175 -6.84 -18.82 -9.61
CA ILE A 175 -7.10 -19.17 -11.02
C ILE A 175 -5.96 -18.73 -11.94
N GLN A 176 -4.90 -18.14 -11.40
CA GLN A 176 -3.67 -17.74 -12.09
C GLN A 176 -3.31 -18.70 -13.24
N GLU A 177 -3.20 -20.00 -12.95
CA GLU A 177 -2.78 -21.02 -13.93
C GLU A 177 -3.79 -21.28 -15.05
N SER A 178 -5.08 -20.98 -14.82
CA SER A 178 -6.20 -21.35 -15.71
C SER A 178 -7.01 -20.16 -16.22
N PHE A 179 -6.66 -18.93 -15.82
CA PHE A 179 -7.47 -17.75 -16.17
C PHE A 179 -7.51 -17.57 -17.68
N ASN A 180 -6.37 -17.67 -18.36
CA ASN A 180 -6.30 -17.41 -19.81
C ASN A 180 -7.16 -18.38 -20.59
N SER A 181 -7.10 -19.68 -20.26
CA SER A 181 -7.91 -20.69 -20.93
C SER A 181 -9.39 -20.48 -20.62
N LYS A 182 -9.77 -20.31 -19.35
CA LYS A 182 -11.16 -20.04 -18.94
C LYS A 182 -11.74 -18.78 -19.57
N PHE A 183 -10.97 -17.68 -19.61
CA PHE A 183 -11.39 -16.39 -20.14
C PHE A 183 -11.45 -16.39 -21.67
N ALA A 184 -10.47 -16.98 -22.35
CA ALA A 184 -10.49 -17.14 -23.80
C ALA A 184 -11.69 -17.99 -24.26
N ASP A 185 -12.05 -19.02 -23.51
CA ASP A 185 -13.24 -19.83 -23.80
C ASP A 185 -14.56 -19.07 -23.59
N SER A 186 -14.58 -18.15 -22.62
CA SER A 186 -15.77 -17.35 -22.25
C SER A 186 -15.95 -16.06 -23.06
N THR A 187 -15.00 -15.71 -23.93
CA THR A 187 -15.00 -14.47 -24.72
C THR A 187 -15.31 -14.67 -26.21
N LYS A 188 -15.77 -15.87 -26.62
CA LYS A 188 -16.11 -16.16 -28.02
C LYS A 188 -17.23 -15.22 -28.51
N THR A 189 -18.12 -14.79 -27.63
CA THR A 189 -19.03 -13.66 -27.86
C THR A 189 -19.17 -12.82 -26.59
N LEU A 190 -19.41 -11.51 -26.74
CA LEU A 190 -19.49 -10.57 -25.60
C LEU A 190 -20.65 -10.90 -24.64
N ASP A 191 -21.71 -11.56 -25.10
CA ASP A 191 -22.82 -11.99 -24.26
C ASP A 191 -22.48 -13.15 -23.33
N GLN A 192 -21.52 -14.00 -23.70
CA GLN A 192 -21.03 -15.09 -22.84
C GLN A 192 -20.28 -14.59 -21.60
N LEU A 193 -19.83 -13.33 -21.59
CA LEU A 193 -19.28 -12.70 -20.40
C LEU A 193 -20.33 -12.51 -19.29
N LEU A 194 -21.63 -12.56 -19.60
CA LEU A 194 -22.69 -12.55 -18.60
C LEU A 194 -22.75 -13.85 -17.80
N ASP A 195 -22.29 -14.96 -18.39
CA ASP A 195 -22.22 -16.27 -17.74
C ASP A 195 -20.91 -16.45 -16.94
N PHE A 196 -19.99 -15.48 -17.02
CA PHE A 196 -18.73 -15.51 -16.30
C PHE A 196 -18.95 -15.15 -14.83
N THR A 197 -18.77 -16.11 -13.94
CA THR A 197 -18.93 -15.91 -12.49
C THR A 197 -17.98 -14.81 -12.01
N PRO A 198 -18.48 -13.74 -11.36
CA PRO A 198 -17.63 -12.71 -10.81
C PRO A 198 -16.70 -13.31 -9.75
N LEU A 199 -15.40 -13.08 -9.92
CA LEU A 199 -14.34 -13.66 -9.10
C LEU A 199 -14.19 -12.88 -7.79
N GLU A 200 -13.60 -11.69 -7.88
CA GLU A 200 -13.40 -10.77 -6.76
C GLU A 200 -13.60 -9.34 -7.25
N LEU A 201 -13.96 -8.43 -6.34
CA LEU A 201 -14.02 -7.01 -6.65
C LEU A 201 -12.62 -6.55 -7.11
N ALA A 202 -12.53 -6.04 -8.33
CA ALA A 202 -11.26 -5.60 -8.90
C ALA A 202 -11.39 -4.22 -9.53
N TYR A 203 -10.26 -3.53 -9.56
CA TYR A 203 -10.12 -2.17 -10.00
C TYR A 203 -9.17 -2.11 -11.18
N ILE A 204 -9.65 -1.65 -12.33
CA ILE A 204 -8.77 -1.34 -13.45
C ILE A 204 -8.18 0.05 -13.24
N SER A 205 -6.87 0.17 -13.40
CA SER A 205 -6.13 1.42 -13.34
C SER A 205 -4.99 1.39 -14.35
N GLY A 206 -5.18 2.06 -15.48
CA GLY A 206 -4.27 1.94 -16.62
C GLY A 206 -4.18 0.50 -17.12
N GLY A 207 -2.96 -0.03 -17.24
CA GLY A 207 -2.71 -1.42 -17.62
C GLY A 207 -2.72 -2.43 -16.46
N LEU A 208 -3.20 -2.05 -15.27
CA LEU A 208 -3.20 -2.90 -14.09
C LEU A 208 -4.61 -3.29 -13.64
N LEU A 209 -4.76 -4.53 -13.19
CA LEU A 209 -5.85 -5.01 -12.36
C LEU A 209 -5.39 -4.97 -10.91
N ILE A 210 -6.06 -4.19 -10.06
CA ILE A 210 -5.76 -4.03 -8.64
C ILE A 210 -6.92 -4.61 -7.83
N VAL A 211 -6.63 -5.44 -6.84
CA VAL A 211 -7.66 -6.10 -6.04
C VAL A 211 -7.43 -5.84 -4.55
N PRO A 212 -8.41 -5.28 -3.82
CA PRO A 212 -8.35 -5.16 -2.37
C PRO A 212 -8.38 -6.54 -1.72
N CYS A 213 -7.47 -6.77 -0.78
CA CYS A 213 -7.31 -8.03 -0.08
C CYS A 213 -7.25 -7.79 1.43
N SER A 214 -8.17 -8.38 2.18
CA SER A 214 -8.19 -8.29 3.65
C SER A 214 -7.40 -9.41 4.33
N GLN A 215 -7.19 -10.54 3.64
CA GLN A 215 -6.50 -11.70 4.19
C GLN A 215 -5.58 -12.31 3.14
N ILE A 216 -4.28 -12.30 3.43
CA ILE A 216 -3.28 -12.94 2.58
C ILE A 216 -2.44 -13.89 3.40
N ARG A 217 -2.30 -15.11 2.90
CA ARG A 217 -1.32 -16.07 3.40
C ARG A 217 -0.09 -16.01 2.51
N GLN A 218 1.05 -15.77 3.14
CA GLN A 218 2.35 -15.65 2.51
C GLN A 218 3.20 -16.85 2.94
N SER A 219 3.88 -17.47 2.00
CA SER A 219 4.66 -18.68 2.24
C SER A 219 6.01 -18.56 1.53
N TYR A 220 7.09 -18.42 2.28
CA TYR A 220 8.44 -18.35 1.76
C TYR A 220 9.14 -19.70 1.95
N SER A 221 9.71 -20.23 0.88
CA SER A 221 10.44 -21.50 0.90
C SER A 221 11.92 -21.26 0.69
N MET A 222 12.73 -21.51 1.70
CA MET A 222 14.18 -21.34 1.68
C MET A 222 14.85 -22.70 1.52
N MET A 223 15.44 -22.96 0.35
CA MET A 223 16.06 -24.25 0.07
C MET A 223 17.34 -24.42 0.91
N PHE A 224 17.61 -25.65 1.37
CA PHE A 224 18.81 -25.92 2.17
C PHE A 224 20.11 -25.46 1.50
N LEU A 225 20.25 -25.68 0.19
CA LEU A 225 21.43 -25.24 -0.57
C LEU A 225 21.55 -23.71 -0.63
N GLU A 226 20.43 -22.99 -0.74
CA GLU A 226 20.39 -21.53 -0.74
C GLU A 226 20.74 -20.99 0.66
N ILE A 227 20.23 -21.63 1.72
CA ILE A 227 20.59 -21.32 3.11
C ILE A 227 22.09 -21.47 3.33
N GLN A 228 22.67 -22.61 2.94
CA GLN A 228 24.12 -22.84 3.09
C GLN A 228 24.96 -21.82 2.33
N LYS A 229 24.50 -21.42 1.13
CA LYS A 229 25.22 -20.50 0.27
C LYS A 229 25.13 -19.05 0.75
N TYR A 230 23.95 -18.62 1.16
CA TYR A 230 23.65 -17.20 1.39
C TYR A 230 23.49 -16.81 2.86
N ALA A 231 22.92 -17.69 3.71
CA ALA A 231 22.77 -17.46 5.15
C ALA A 231 23.99 -18.00 5.92
N ASN A 232 25.14 -17.34 5.73
CA ASN A 232 26.41 -17.76 6.31
C ASN A 232 26.96 -16.73 7.34
N GLN A 233 28.01 -17.13 8.06
CA GLN A 233 28.63 -16.28 9.08
C GLN A 233 29.20 -14.97 8.51
N GLU A 234 29.60 -14.98 7.23
CA GLU A 234 30.08 -13.80 6.53
C GLU A 234 28.98 -12.74 6.38
N LEU A 235 27.78 -13.13 5.94
CA LEU A 235 26.62 -12.23 5.86
C LEU A 235 26.26 -11.72 7.26
N LEU A 236 26.24 -12.60 8.26
CA LEU A 236 25.92 -12.21 9.63
C LEU A 236 26.88 -11.14 10.16
N ASN A 237 28.18 -11.32 9.95
CA ASN A 237 29.19 -10.34 10.36
C ASN A 237 29.04 -9.02 9.59
N LYS A 238 28.71 -9.05 8.29
CA LYS A 238 28.43 -7.84 7.50
C LYS A 238 27.24 -7.08 8.06
N LEU A 239 26.13 -7.76 8.37
CA LEU A 239 24.95 -7.13 8.97
C LEU A 239 25.27 -6.56 10.36
N LYS A 240 26.00 -7.28 11.22
CA LYS A 240 26.45 -6.77 12.53
C LYS A 240 27.32 -5.51 12.40
N ASN A 241 28.23 -5.48 11.42
CA ASN A 241 29.06 -4.30 11.13
C ASN A 241 28.22 -3.11 10.64
N ILE A 242 27.19 -3.34 9.84
CA ILE A 242 26.28 -2.26 9.42
C ILE A 242 25.50 -1.73 10.62
N SER A 243 25.00 -2.62 11.48
CA SER A 243 24.23 -2.24 12.68
C SER A 243 25.04 -1.44 13.70
N SER A 244 26.35 -1.64 13.79
CA SER A 244 27.22 -0.98 14.77
C SER A 244 27.95 0.25 14.24
N ASN A 245 27.91 0.50 12.92
CA ASN A 245 28.65 1.59 12.32
C ASN A 245 27.84 2.92 12.41
N PRO A 246 28.36 3.94 13.13
CA PRO A 246 27.67 5.21 13.32
C PRO A 246 27.59 6.07 12.04
N SER A 247 28.31 5.68 10.97
CA SER A 247 28.25 6.35 9.67
C SER A 247 26.93 6.10 8.93
N TYR A 248 26.18 5.04 9.30
CA TYR A 248 24.90 4.73 8.67
C TYR A 248 23.71 5.37 9.40
N PRO A 249 22.62 5.72 8.67
CA PRO A 249 21.41 6.27 9.29
C PRO A 249 20.76 5.31 10.29
N GLU A 250 20.16 5.85 11.35
CA GLU A 250 19.50 5.07 12.41
C GLU A 250 18.38 4.15 11.90
N ASN A 251 17.69 4.55 10.84
CA ASN A 251 16.67 3.72 10.19
C ASN A 251 17.29 2.42 9.63
N LEU A 252 18.47 2.51 9.00
CA LEU A 252 19.16 1.35 8.46
C LEU A 252 19.70 0.49 9.60
N THR A 253 20.36 1.09 10.60
CA THR A 253 20.95 0.32 11.70
C THR A 253 19.89 -0.39 12.54
N SER A 254 18.68 0.16 12.66
CA SER A 254 17.54 -0.50 13.28
C SER A 254 16.95 -1.61 12.40
N ALA A 255 16.69 -1.36 11.11
CA ALA A 255 16.14 -2.35 10.19
C ALA A 255 17.05 -3.57 10.00
N VAL A 256 18.36 -3.38 10.08
CA VAL A 256 19.36 -4.47 9.96
C VAL A 256 19.21 -5.52 11.06
N LYS A 257 18.66 -5.16 12.23
CA LYS A 257 18.43 -6.11 13.32
C LYS A 257 17.45 -7.23 12.92
N ASP A 258 16.41 -6.91 12.15
CA ASP A 258 15.48 -7.91 11.62
C ASP A 258 16.18 -8.90 10.67
N GLY A 259 17.13 -8.40 9.86
CA GLY A 259 17.98 -9.23 9.00
C GLY A 259 18.96 -10.10 9.77
N ILE A 260 19.55 -9.59 10.86
CA ILE A 260 20.40 -10.37 11.77
C ILE A 260 19.61 -11.53 12.36
N GLU A 261 18.39 -11.25 12.87
CA GLU A 261 17.52 -12.27 13.44
C GLU A 261 17.19 -13.38 12.43
N LEU A 262 16.89 -13.02 11.17
CA LEU A 262 16.67 -13.99 10.09
C LEU A 262 17.88 -14.91 9.90
N VAL A 263 19.06 -14.32 9.71
CA VAL A 263 20.27 -15.06 9.37
C VAL A 263 20.71 -15.94 10.55
N GLU A 264 20.61 -15.45 11.79
CA GLU A 264 20.91 -16.25 12.98
C GLU A 264 19.96 -17.45 13.13
N LYS A 265 18.66 -17.26 12.88
CA LYS A 265 17.69 -18.37 12.88
C LYS A 265 18.01 -19.41 11.82
N LEU A 266 18.42 -18.99 10.62
CA LEU A 266 18.74 -19.90 9.52
C LEU A 266 20.06 -20.64 9.72
N ILE A 267 21.09 -19.99 10.27
CA ILE A 267 22.38 -20.63 10.59
C ILE A 267 22.19 -21.71 11.66
N ASN A 268 21.36 -21.43 12.66
CA ASN A 268 21.09 -22.34 13.77
C ASN A 268 19.98 -23.37 13.45
N ALA A 269 19.37 -23.29 12.27
CA ALA A 269 18.31 -24.21 11.87
C ALA A 269 18.86 -25.61 11.55
N PRO A 270 18.03 -26.66 11.64
CA PRO A 270 18.42 -27.99 11.21
C PRO A 270 18.83 -27.99 9.73
N LYS A 271 19.74 -28.91 9.35
CA LYS A 271 20.26 -29.07 7.97
C LYS A 271 19.20 -29.59 6.98
N LYS A 272 18.15 -28.80 6.75
CA LYS A 272 17.03 -29.06 5.86
C LYS A 272 16.46 -27.74 5.33
N SER A 273 15.67 -27.82 4.26
CA SER A 273 14.94 -26.66 3.74
C SER A 273 13.98 -26.11 4.80
N GLN A 274 13.87 -24.79 4.86
CA GLN A 274 13.01 -24.09 5.81
C GLN A 274 11.82 -23.48 5.08
N LYS A 275 10.68 -23.48 5.75
CA LYS A 275 9.46 -22.87 5.24
C LYS A 275 8.98 -21.85 6.25
N TYR A 276 8.76 -20.63 5.80
CA TYR A 276 8.22 -19.54 6.59
C TYR A 276 6.79 -19.25 6.11
N ASP A 277 5.81 -19.73 6.86
CA ASP A 277 4.40 -19.47 6.60
C ASP A 277 3.91 -18.36 7.54
N GLN A 278 3.36 -17.29 6.96
CA GLN A 278 2.73 -16.21 7.70
C GLN A 278 1.29 -16.02 7.21
N TYR A 279 0.36 -16.04 8.14
CA TYR A 279 -1.02 -15.64 7.91
C TYR A 279 -1.18 -14.20 8.38
N GLN A 280 -1.63 -13.32 7.48
CA GLN A 280 -1.93 -11.94 7.81
C GLN A 280 -3.42 -11.69 7.55
N GLU A 281 -4.11 -11.33 8.62
CA GLU A 281 -5.45 -10.79 8.56
C GLU A 281 -5.35 -9.31 8.93
N ASN A 282 -5.53 -8.45 7.93
CA ASN A 282 -5.54 -7.02 8.15
C ASN A 282 -6.98 -6.59 8.42
N ILE A 283 -7.18 -6.00 9.61
CA ILE A 283 -8.46 -5.42 10.02
C ILE A 283 -8.78 -4.17 9.16
N GLN A 284 -7.76 -3.48 8.67
CA GLN A 284 -7.89 -2.37 7.73
C GLN A 284 -7.66 -2.85 6.29
N ALA A 285 -8.55 -2.48 5.36
CA ALA A 285 -8.55 -2.94 3.97
C ALA A 285 -7.47 -2.24 3.10
N ASP A 286 -6.28 -2.01 3.64
CA ASP A 286 -5.23 -1.20 3.01
C ASP A 286 -4.22 -2.03 2.22
N GLN A 287 -4.47 -3.33 2.08
CA GLN A 287 -3.62 -4.25 1.32
C GLN A 287 -4.28 -4.61 0.00
N TYR A 288 -3.46 -4.60 -1.04
CA TYR A 288 -3.90 -4.83 -2.42
C TYR A 288 -2.90 -5.76 -3.10
N TYR A 289 -3.38 -6.52 -4.08
CA TYR A 289 -2.50 -7.15 -5.06
C TYR A 289 -2.78 -6.59 -6.45
N ALA A 290 -1.76 -6.52 -7.29
CA ALA A 290 -1.87 -6.02 -8.65
C ALA A 290 -1.26 -6.96 -9.69
N PHE A 291 -1.95 -7.06 -10.82
CA PHE A 291 -1.53 -7.79 -12.02
C PHE A 291 -1.47 -6.86 -13.23
N PRO A 292 -0.50 -7.05 -14.13
CA PRO A 292 -0.60 -6.51 -15.48
C PRO A 292 -1.79 -7.14 -16.20
N LEU A 293 -2.69 -6.33 -16.77
CA LEU A 293 -3.82 -6.84 -17.56
C LEU A 293 -3.36 -7.70 -18.75
N PHE A 294 -2.19 -7.40 -19.30
CA PHE A 294 -1.57 -8.20 -20.36
C PHE A 294 -1.23 -9.62 -19.93
N ALA A 295 -1.12 -9.92 -18.64
CA ALA A 295 -0.96 -11.30 -18.16
C ALA A 295 -2.16 -12.18 -18.54
N PHE A 296 -3.35 -11.58 -18.66
CA PHE A 296 -4.56 -12.27 -19.07
C PHE A 296 -4.68 -12.52 -20.58
N ILE A 297 -3.91 -11.78 -21.39
CA ILE A 297 -3.96 -11.86 -22.85
C ILE A 297 -2.80 -12.71 -23.38
N SER A 298 -1.60 -12.50 -22.81
CA SER A 298 -0.35 -13.09 -23.31
C SER A 298 0.26 -14.06 -22.30
N GLY A 299 -0.52 -14.66 -21.40
CA GLY A 299 0.08 -15.41 -20.31
C GLY A 299 0.76 -16.72 -20.73
N ASP A 300 0.45 -17.31 -21.90
CA ASP A 300 1.27 -18.43 -22.43
C ASP A 300 2.69 -17.97 -22.74
N VAL A 301 2.83 -16.78 -23.34
CA VAL A 301 4.14 -16.17 -23.64
C VAL A 301 4.86 -15.78 -22.35
N MET A 302 4.14 -15.21 -21.37
CA MET A 302 4.73 -14.90 -20.07
C MET A 302 5.18 -16.16 -19.33
N LYS A 303 4.37 -17.22 -19.33
CA LYS A 303 4.70 -18.50 -18.70
C LYS A 303 5.97 -19.08 -19.30
N GLN A 304 6.07 -19.15 -20.63
CA GLN A 304 7.29 -19.58 -21.30
C GLN A 304 8.50 -18.72 -20.93
N TYR A 305 8.32 -17.40 -20.84
CA TYR A 305 9.38 -16.48 -20.43
C TYR A 305 9.86 -16.78 -19.00
N PHE A 306 8.97 -16.92 -18.02
CA PHE A 306 9.33 -17.13 -16.62
C PHE A 306 9.83 -18.54 -16.31
N GLU A 307 9.32 -19.57 -17.01
CA GLU A 307 9.82 -20.95 -16.91
C GLU A 307 11.32 -21.06 -17.27
N THR A 308 11.80 -20.23 -18.20
CA THR A 308 13.23 -20.21 -18.58
C THR A 308 14.15 -19.57 -17.54
N HIS A 309 13.62 -19.00 -16.46
CA HIS A 309 14.37 -18.28 -15.41
C HIS A 309 15.41 -17.30 -15.98
N PRO A 310 14.99 -16.34 -16.81
CA PRO A 310 15.89 -15.46 -17.53
C PRO A 310 16.71 -14.61 -16.55
N GLN A 311 17.98 -14.39 -16.88
CA GLN A 311 18.83 -13.43 -16.18
C GLN A 311 18.42 -12.02 -16.63
N GLU A 312 17.45 -11.43 -15.92
CA GLU A 312 17.03 -10.06 -16.13
C GLU A 312 18.09 -9.06 -15.62
N PRO A 313 18.39 -7.97 -16.35
CA PRO A 313 19.27 -6.91 -15.87
C PRO A 313 18.72 -6.30 -14.58
N GLU A 314 19.59 -5.95 -13.62
CA GLU A 314 19.18 -5.43 -12.30
C GLU A 314 18.17 -4.27 -12.37
N ASP A 315 18.25 -3.43 -13.41
CA ASP A 315 17.43 -2.22 -13.62
C ASP A 315 16.19 -2.45 -14.51
N MET A 316 16.02 -3.66 -15.06
CA MET A 316 14.95 -3.99 -16.01
C MET A 316 14.17 -5.25 -15.61
N ARG A 317 14.26 -5.65 -14.34
CA ARG A 317 13.47 -6.77 -13.80
C ARG A 317 11.99 -6.45 -13.87
N PHE A 318 11.17 -7.43 -14.25
CA PHE A 318 9.73 -7.22 -14.42
C PHE A 318 9.06 -6.71 -13.13
N LYS A 319 9.47 -7.25 -11.97
CA LYS A 319 8.99 -6.77 -10.66
C LYS A 319 9.29 -5.29 -10.46
N ASP A 320 10.50 -4.83 -10.79
CA ASP A 320 10.93 -3.46 -10.54
C ASP A 320 10.15 -2.49 -11.43
N ILE A 321 9.89 -2.87 -12.69
CA ILE A 321 9.03 -2.13 -13.62
C ILE A 321 7.60 -2.04 -13.07
N LEU A 322 7.03 -3.16 -12.61
CA LEU A 322 5.67 -3.20 -12.05
C LEU A 322 5.57 -2.36 -10.77
N SER A 323 6.61 -2.41 -9.93
CA SER A 323 6.75 -1.61 -8.71
C SER A 323 6.82 -0.12 -9.01
N MET A 324 7.59 0.29 -10.02
CA MET A 324 7.66 1.67 -10.47
C MET A 324 6.32 2.14 -11.05
N TYR A 325 5.63 1.27 -11.80
CA TYR A 325 4.35 1.60 -12.40
C TYR A 325 3.26 1.81 -11.35
N ILE A 326 3.14 0.95 -10.34
CA ILE A 326 2.16 1.17 -9.28
C ILE A 326 2.49 2.43 -8.44
N ARG A 327 3.78 2.70 -8.20
CA ARG A 327 4.25 3.89 -7.47
C ARG A 327 3.95 5.20 -8.19
N SER A 328 3.79 5.19 -9.52
CA SER A 328 3.39 6.37 -10.27
C SER A 328 1.88 6.63 -10.22
N LEU A 329 1.08 5.61 -9.89
CA LEU A 329 -0.38 5.70 -9.80
C LEU A 329 -0.85 5.99 -8.36
N TYR A 330 -0.24 5.32 -7.37
CA TYR A 330 -0.66 5.39 -5.98
C TYR A 330 0.55 5.50 -5.03
N PRO A 331 0.38 6.14 -3.87
CA PRO A 331 1.38 6.06 -2.80
C PRO A 331 1.36 4.64 -2.22
N VAL A 332 2.41 3.87 -2.49
CA VAL A 332 2.51 2.47 -2.04
C VAL A 332 3.69 2.22 -1.13
N THR A 333 3.51 1.27 -0.22
CA THR A 333 4.51 0.78 0.72
C THR A 333 4.54 -0.75 0.74
N ASN A 334 5.69 -1.32 1.11
CA ASN A 334 5.92 -2.75 1.30
C ASN A 334 5.51 -3.59 0.08
N ILE A 335 6.38 -3.66 -0.93
CA ILE A 335 6.08 -4.38 -2.18
C ILE A 335 6.63 -5.79 -2.13
N LEU A 336 5.74 -6.77 -2.08
CA LEU A 336 6.04 -8.20 -2.10
C LEU A 336 5.68 -8.80 -3.47
N PRO A 337 6.27 -9.94 -3.89
CA PRO A 337 7.34 -10.71 -3.25
C PRO A 337 8.67 -9.95 -3.16
N ILE A 338 9.61 -10.41 -2.31
CA ILE A 338 10.94 -9.80 -2.19
C ILE A 338 11.81 -10.14 -3.41
N GLY A 339 11.73 -11.39 -3.88
CA GLY A 339 12.40 -11.83 -5.11
C GLY A 339 11.76 -11.32 -6.40
N HIS A 340 12.41 -11.68 -7.51
CA HIS A 340 11.96 -11.43 -8.88
C HIS A 340 11.70 -12.73 -9.65
N THR A 341 11.79 -13.88 -8.98
CA THR A 341 11.51 -15.19 -9.56
C THR A 341 10.02 -15.47 -9.46
N TYR A 342 9.35 -15.42 -10.60
CA TYR A 342 7.98 -15.84 -10.77
C TYR A 342 7.95 -17.19 -11.49
N GLU A 343 6.99 -18.06 -11.18
CA GLU A 343 6.84 -19.35 -11.87
C GLU A 343 6.09 -19.18 -13.20
N GLU A 344 5.03 -18.36 -13.24
CA GLU A 344 4.20 -18.20 -14.44
C GLU A 344 4.04 -16.75 -14.89
N PHE A 345 3.69 -15.84 -13.98
CA PHE A 345 3.53 -14.43 -14.31
C PHE A 345 3.81 -13.51 -13.12
N PRO A 346 4.13 -12.23 -13.37
CA PRO A 346 4.55 -11.31 -12.35
C PRO A 346 3.34 -10.66 -11.70
N PHE A 347 3.37 -10.61 -10.37
CA PHE A 347 2.41 -9.86 -9.57
C PHE A 347 3.10 -9.19 -8.40
N ILE A 348 2.42 -8.21 -7.83
CA ILE A 348 2.86 -7.55 -6.61
C ILE A 348 1.74 -7.49 -5.60
N VAL A 349 2.09 -7.60 -4.32
CA VAL A 349 1.24 -7.29 -3.17
C VAL A 349 1.82 -6.03 -2.55
N PHE A 350 0.97 -5.05 -2.24
CA PHE A 350 1.41 -3.78 -1.67
C PHE A 350 0.35 -3.23 -0.72
N ASN A 351 0.79 -2.30 0.14
CA ASN A 351 -0.11 -1.57 1.02
C ASN A 351 -0.29 -0.12 0.53
N SER A 352 -1.52 0.40 0.63
CA SER A 352 -1.85 1.80 0.30
C SER A 352 -3.09 2.27 1.06
N TYR A 353 -2.89 3.14 2.05
CA TYR A 353 -3.97 3.70 2.89
C TYR A 353 -4.88 4.68 2.18
N SER A 354 -4.45 5.27 1.07
CA SER A 354 -5.21 6.30 0.35
C SER A 354 -5.85 5.79 -0.93
N LEU A 355 -5.64 4.52 -1.31
CA LEU A 355 -6.10 4.01 -2.61
C LEU A 355 -7.63 4.06 -2.70
N ASP A 356 -8.33 3.53 -1.70
CA ASP A 356 -9.79 3.55 -1.65
C ASP A 356 -10.36 4.97 -1.71
N GLU A 357 -9.80 5.91 -0.93
CA GLU A 357 -10.23 7.31 -0.95
C GLU A 357 -9.96 8.00 -2.30
N MET A 358 -8.77 7.77 -2.89
CA MET A 358 -8.40 8.31 -4.21
C MET A 358 -9.34 7.79 -5.29
N ARG A 359 -9.72 6.50 -5.23
CA ARG A 359 -10.67 5.91 -6.17
C ARG A 359 -12.07 6.47 -5.98
N TYR A 360 -12.54 6.59 -4.73
CA TYR A 360 -13.86 7.15 -4.45
C TYR A 360 -14.04 8.51 -5.13
N LYS A 361 -13.07 9.43 -4.96
CA LYS A 361 -13.07 10.77 -5.59
C LYS A 361 -13.13 10.74 -7.12
N LEU A 362 -12.44 9.81 -7.77
CA LEU A 362 -12.46 9.68 -9.23
C LEU A 362 -13.88 9.39 -9.77
N PHE A 363 -14.66 8.58 -9.04
CA PHE A 363 -16.03 8.26 -9.41
C PHE A 363 -17.00 9.41 -9.10
N THR A 364 -16.76 10.18 -8.04
CA THR A 364 -17.60 11.31 -7.68
C THR A 364 -17.46 12.50 -8.63
N GLU A 365 -16.27 12.75 -9.16
CA GLU A 365 -15.97 14.00 -9.85
C GLU A 365 -16.14 13.96 -11.38
N LYS A 366 -16.16 12.78 -12.05
CA LYS A 366 -15.95 12.77 -13.52
C LYS A 366 -16.74 11.83 -14.43
N TYR A 367 -17.63 10.92 -14.01
CA TYR A 367 -18.17 9.95 -14.98
C TYR A 367 -19.66 9.57 -14.84
N LEU A 368 -20.45 9.98 -15.84
CA LEU A 368 -21.78 9.44 -16.18
C LEU A 368 -21.69 8.05 -16.87
N LEU A 369 -20.56 7.75 -17.52
CA LEU A 369 -20.37 6.59 -18.41
C LEU A 369 -19.77 5.35 -17.72
N ASN A 370 -19.45 5.41 -16.42
CA ASN A 370 -18.95 4.27 -15.64
C ASN A 370 -20.06 3.51 -14.88
N SER A 371 -21.33 3.73 -15.24
CA SER A 371 -22.46 3.01 -14.66
C SER A 371 -22.33 1.52 -14.97
N GLN A 372 -22.33 0.70 -13.92
CA GLN A 372 -22.34 -0.76 -14.04
C GLN A 372 -23.55 -1.23 -14.86
N GLU A 373 -24.67 -0.52 -14.72
CA GLU A 373 -25.92 -0.76 -15.44
C GLU A 373 -25.78 -0.55 -16.95
N LEU A 374 -25.10 0.52 -17.39
CA LEU A 374 -24.82 0.76 -18.82
C LEU A 374 -23.87 -0.27 -19.42
N ASN A 375 -22.88 -0.74 -18.66
CA ASN A 375 -21.97 -1.79 -19.10
C ASN A 375 -22.69 -3.14 -19.26
N VAL A 376 -23.51 -3.52 -18.28
CA VAL A 376 -24.35 -4.73 -18.35
C VAL A 376 -25.34 -4.63 -19.51
N LEU A 377 -25.96 -3.47 -19.70
CA LEU A 377 -26.89 -3.24 -20.81
C LEU A 377 -26.19 -3.35 -22.17
N SER A 378 -24.96 -2.84 -22.28
CA SER A 378 -24.13 -3.01 -23.48
C SER A 378 -23.81 -4.48 -23.77
N LEU A 379 -23.48 -5.27 -22.74
CA LEU A 379 -23.26 -6.71 -22.86
C LEU A 379 -24.54 -7.44 -23.32
N ILE A 380 -25.69 -7.12 -22.72
CA ILE A 380 -26.99 -7.72 -23.10
C ILE A 380 -27.36 -7.39 -24.55
N LEU A 381 -27.14 -6.15 -24.98
CA LEU A 381 -27.41 -5.70 -26.35
C LEU A 381 -26.44 -6.27 -27.38
N SER A 382 -25.24 -6.70 -26.97
CA SER A 382 -24.30 -7.37 -27.85
C SER A 382 -24.70 -8.82 -28.21
N SER A 383 -25.68 -9.40 -27.50
CA SER A 383 -26.15 -10.76 -27.78
C SER A 383 -26.90 -10.81 -29.12
N LYS A 384 -26.39 -11.61 -30.05
CA LYS A 384 -27.03 -11.82 -31.38
C LYS A 384 -28.44 -12.40 -31.29
N LYS A 385 -28.83 -12.97 -30.15
CA LYS A 385 -30.14 -13.62 -29.96
C LYS A 385 -31.33 -12.66 -29.82
N LYS A 386 -31.13 -11.36 -29.56
CA LYS A 386 -32.25 -10.42 -29.35
C LYS A 386 -32.63 -9.52 -30.53
N PHE A 387 -31.84 -9.47 -31.60
CA PHE A 387 -32.21 -8.69 -32.79
C PHE A 387 -33.28 -9.34 -33.67
N LEU A 388 -33.75 -10.56 -33.35
CA LEU A 388 -34.82 -11.23 -34.08
C LEU A 388 -36.24 -11.05 -33.49
N CYS A 389 -36.41 -10.33 -32.37
CA CYS A 389 -37.71 -10.21 -31.69
C CYS A 389 -38.23 -8.75 -31.58
N TRP A 390 -37.80 -7.87 -32.47
CA TRP A 390 -38.37 -6.53 -32.67
C TRP A 390 -38.94 -6.37 -34.09
N THR A 391 -39.49 -7.44 -34.66
CA THR A 391 -40.42 -7.32 -35.79
C THR A 391 -41.76 -6.86 -35.25
N PHE A 392 -42.06 -5.57 -35.46
CA PHE A 392 -43.39 -4.99 -35.31
C PHE A 392 -44.44 -5.87 -36.00
N SER A 393 -45.22 -6.59 -35.21
CA SER A 393 -46.46 -7.22 -35.67
C SER A 393 -47.63 -6.50 -35.00
N LYS A 394 -48.31 -5.69 -35.80
CA LYS A 394 -49.64 -5.13 -35.51
C LYS A 394 -50.57 -6.26 -35.06
N SER A 395 -51.28 -6.06 -33.96
CA SER A 395 -52.69 -6.44 -33.75
C SER A 395 -53.13 -5.84 -32.41
N CYS A 396 -53.65 -4.62 -32.47
CA CYS A 396 -54.36 -4.01 -31.36
C CYS A 396 -55.81 -4.47 -31.51
N ASP A 397 -56.20 -5.52 -30.79
CA ASP A 397 -57.60 -5.84 -30.57
C ASP A 397 -58.01 -5.39 -29.17
N ILE A 398 -59.09 -4.63 -29.17
CA ILE A 398 -59.74 -3.92 -28.09
C ILE A 398 -60.45 -4.92 -27.18
N LEU A 399 -60.22 -4.85 -25.87
CA LEU A 399 -61.23 -4.74 -24.80
C LEU A 399 -60.58 -4.51 -23.43
#